data_AF-A0A9D9K5T0-F1
#
_entry.id   AF-A0A9D9K5T0-F1
#
_cell.length_a   1.000
_cell.length_b   1.000
_cell.length_c   1.000
_cell.angle_alpha   90.00
_cell.angle_beta   90.00
_cell.angle_gamma   90.00
#
_symmetry.space_group_name_H-M   'P 1'
#
loop_
_entity.id
_entity.type
_entity.pdbx_description
1 polymer ?
#
loop_
_entity_poly.entity_id
_entity_poly.type
_entity_poly.pdbx_seq_one_letter_code
_entity_poly.pdbx_strand_id
1 'polypeptide(L)'
;MENQRLIALEYWREYRTQFHIGVSWELHETTVDRIINKVEKLLVNSGRFKLPSRRQLYQPGRKHQAMMLAEKETQSEEPESGNRDLNVLDEAASPQLLTDARQIYGRPLTESP
;
A
#
# COMPACT_ATOMS: atom_id res chain seq x y z
N MET A 1 18.80 -10.70 -12.32
CA MET A 1 17.37 -10.77 -12.71
C MET A 1 16.51 -11.41 -11.61
N GLU A 2 17.03 -12.37 -10.86
CA GLU A 2 16.31 -13.02 -9.75
C GLU A 2 15.91 -12.05 -8.63
N ASN A 3 16.83 -11.20 -8.16
CA ASN A 3 16.54 -10.19 -7.12
C ASN A 3 15.40 -9.23 -7.51
N GLN A 4 15.28 -8.89 -8.80
CA GLN A 4 14.19 -8.02 -9.28
C GLN A 4 12.82 -8.67 -9.09
N ARG A 5 12.73 -9.99 -9.30
CA ARG A 5 11.49 -10.75 -9.09
C ARG A 5 11.20 -10.91 -7.61
N LEU A 6 12.22 -11.16 -6.79
CA LEU A 6 12.07 -11.29 -5.34
C LEU A 6 11.56 -9.98 -4.71
N ILE A 7 12.13 -8.84 -5.08
CA ILE A 7 11.67 -7.51 -4.63
C ILE A 7 10.20 -7.27 -5.00
N ALA A 8 9.81 -7.59 -6.24
CA ALA A 8 8.42 -7.42 -6.67
C ALA A 8 7.45 -8.38 -5.95
N LEU A 9 7.88 -9.62 -5.70
CA LEU A 9 7.08 -10.60 -4.97
C LEU A 9 6.92 -10.23 -3.49
N GLU A 10 7.97 -9.70 -2.85
CA GLU A 10 7.90 -9.20 -1.47
C GLU A 10 6.90 -8.05 -1.37
N TYR A 11 6.94 -7.12 -2.32
CA TYR A 11 5.97 -6.03 -2.42
C TYR A 11 4.53 -6.52 -2.52
N TRP A 12 4.24 -7.47 -3.42
CA TRP A 12 2.88 -7.99 -3.61
C TRP A 12 2.39 -8.92 -2.49
N ARG A 13 3.30 -9.64 -1.81
CA ARG A 13 2.93 -10.59 -0.77
C ARG A 13 2.67 -9.91 0.57
N GLU A 14 3.46 -8.90 0.90
CA GLU A 14 3.50 -8.34 2.26
C GLU A 14 2.95 -6.91 2.31
N TYR A 15 2.54 -6.35 1.16
CA TYR A 15 2.01 -5.00 1.01
C TYR A 15 2.86 -3.93 1.73
N ARG A 16 4.17 -4.18 1.92
CA ARG A 16 5.11 -3.25 2.53
C ARG A 16 5.32 -2.05 1.62
N THR A 17 5.54 -0.88 2.22
CA THR A 17 5.90 0.32 1.45
C THR A 17 7.22 0.11 0.69
N GLN A 18 7.35 0.75 -0.47
CA GLN A 18 8.57 0.68 -1.29
C GLN A 18 9.80 1.18 -0.51
N PHE A 19 9.63 2.14 0.40
CA PHE A 19 10.65 2.58 1.35
C PHE A 19 11.16 1.44 2.25
N HIS A 20 10.27 0.68 2.91
CA HIS A 20 10.68 -0.42 3.80
C HIS A 20 11.38 -1.56 3.05
N ILE A 21 10.95 -1.84 1.83
CA ILE A 21 11.63 -2.79 0.95
C ILE A 21 13.00 -2.24 0.53
N GLY A 22 13.08 -0.95 0.21
CA GLY A 22 14.33 -0.27 -0.08
C GLY A 22 15.34 -0.39 1.06
N VAL A 23 14.92 -0.17 2.31
CA VAL A 23 15.76 -0.35 3.49
C VAL A 23 16.27 -1.79 3.61
N SER A 24 15.40 -2.79 3.44
CA SER A 24 15.77 -4.22 3.56
C SER A 24 16.76 -4.69 2.49
N TRP A 25 16.72 -4.07 1.30
CA TRP A 25 17.55 -4.42 0.15
C TRP A 25 18.69 -3.43 -0.10
N GLU A 26 18.89 -2.43 0.78
CA GLU A 26 19.86 -1.34 0.62
C GLU A 26 19.70 -0.56 -0.71
N LEU A 27 18.46 -0.37 -1.14
CA LEU A 27 18.08 0.34 -2.35
C LEU A 27 17.33 1.63 -2.03
N HIS A 28 17.53 2.65 -2.86
CA HIS A 28 16.66 3.81 -2.83
C HIS A 28 15.24 3.44 -3.29
N GLU A 29 14.23 4.06 -2.70
CA GLU A 29 12.81 3.82 -3.00
C GLU A 29 12.51 3.89 -4.51
N THR A 30 13.05 4.90 -5.20
CA THR A 30 12.89 5.04 -6.67
C THR A 30 13.47 3.86 -7.47
N THR A 31 14.46 3.15 -6.93
CA THR A 31 15.01 1.95 -7.56
C THR A 31 14.06 0.77 -7.39
N VAL A 32 13.47 0.61 -6.21
CA VAL A 32 12.43 -0.38 -5.93
C VAL A 32 11.22 -0.16 -6.84
N ASP A 33 10.75 1.08 -6.94
CA ASP A 33 9.65 1.45 -7.84
C ASP A 33 9.92 1.07 -9.30
N ARG A 34 11.11 1.41 -9.82
CA ARG A 34 11.52 1.03 -11.17
C ARG A 34 11.56 -0.48 -11.37
N ILE A 35 12.00 -1.24 -10.37
CA ILE A 35 12.03 -2.70 -10.41
C ILE A 35 10.61 -3.27 -10.50
N ILE A 36 9.71 -2.82 -9.61
CA ILE A 36 8.30 -3.26 -9.59
C ILE A 36 7.65 -2.96 -10.94
N ASN A 37 7.75 -1.70 -11.40
CA ASN A 37 7.21 -1.25 -12.69
C ASN A 37 7.76 -2.07 -13.88
N LYS A 38 9.06 -2.42 -13.85
CA LYS A 38 9.68 -3.23 -14.89
C LYS A 38 9.13 -4.65 -14.90
N VAL A 39 9.03 -5.29 -13.74
CA VAL A 39 8.52 -6.67 -13.61
C VAL A 39 7.05 -6.72 -14.01
N GLU A 40 6.23 -5.77 -13.56
CA GLU A 40 4.83 -5.65 -13.93
C GLU A 40 4.66 -5.54 -15.45
N LYS A 41 5.40 -4.63 -16.10
CA LYS A 41 5.38 -4.49 -17.57
C LYS A 41 5.72 -5.80 -18.28
N LEU A 42 6.69 -6.55 -17.79
CA LEU A 42 7.04 -7.86 -18.36
C LEU A 42 5.91 -8.88 -18.19
N LEU A 43 5.24 -8.92 -17.04
CA LEU A 43 4.09 -9.81 -16.81
C LEU A 43 2.90 -9.44 -17.69
N VAL A 44 2.57 -8.15 -17.81
CA VAL A 44 1.49 -7.67 -18.70
C VAL A 44 1.82 -7.99 -20.16
N ASN A 45 3.05 -7.75 -20.61
CA ASN A 45 3.50 -8.02 -21.97
C ASN A 45 3.52 -9.51 -22.29
N SER A 46 3.71 -10.38 -21.30
CA SER A 46 3.66 -11.84 -21.51
C SER A 46 2.28 -12.32 -21.97
N GLY A 47 1.21 -11.56 -21.71
CA GLY A 47 -0.16 -11.93 -22.06
C GLY A 47 -0.76 -13.08 -21.25
N ARG A 48 0.05 -13.80 -20.45
CA ARG A 48 -0.36 -14.99 -19.69
C ARG A 48 -1.24 -14.67 -18.48
N PHE A 49 -1.14 -13.45 -17.96
CA PHE A 49 -1.88 -12.97 -16.79
C PHE A 49 -3.02 -12.01 -17.17
N LYS A 50 -3.34 -11.89 -18.47
CA LYS A 50 -4.46 -11.07 -18.91
C LYS A 50 -5.76 -11.78 -18.60
N LEU A 51 -6.64 -11.11 -17.87
CA LEU A 51 -8.00 -11.61 -17.71
C LEU A 51 -8.72 -11.61 -19.08
N PRO A 52 -9.58 -12.61 -19.33
CA PRO A 52 -10.52 -12.55 -20.45
C PRO A 52 -11.35 -11.28 -20.38
N SER A 53 -11.77 -10.78 -21.54
CA SER A 53 -12.62 -9.59 -21.59
C SER A 53 -13.92 -9.80 -20.79
N ARG A 54 -14.50 -8.71 -20.28
CA ARG A 54 -15.75 -8.74 -19.50
C ARG A 54 -16.84 -9.58 -20.18
N ARG A 55 -16.99 -9.46 -21.50
CA ARG A 55 -17.96 -10.25 -22.28
C ARG A 55 -17.66 -11.74 -22.27
N GLN A 56 -16.40 -12.14 -22.32
CA GLN A 56 -15.98 -13.55 -22.28
C GLN A 56 -16.21 -14.16 -20.90
N LEU A 57 -16.07 -13.38 -19.82
CA LEU A 57 -16.30 -13.83 -18.44
C LEU A 57 -17.77 -14.24 -18.19
N TYR A 58 -18.73 -13.53 -18.78
CA TYR A 58 -20.17 -13.80 -18.61
C TYR A 58 -20.76 -14.78 -19.64
N GLN A 59 -19.95 -15.41 -20.50
CA GLN A 59 -20.49 -16.38 -21.46
C GLN A 59 -20.97 -17.66 -20.73
N PRO A 60 -22.24 -18.05 -20.89
CA PRO A 60 -22.74 -19.28 -20.29
C PRO A 60 -21.98 -20.47 -20.89
N GLY A 61 -21.35 -21.29 -20.03
CA GLY A 61 -20.63 -22.50 -20.43
C GLY A 61 -19.09 -22.42 -20.34
N ARG A 62 -18.48 -21.24 -20.16
CA ARG A 62 -17.04 -21.14 -19.87
C ARG A 62 -16.77 -21.19 -18.37
N LYS A 63 -16.11 -22.25 -17.92
CA LYS A 63 -15.62 -22.35 -16.54
C LYS A 63 -14.32 -21.55 -16.43
N HIS A 64 -14.39 -20.36 -15.83
CA HIS A 64 -13.20 -19.62 -15.43
C HIS A 64 -12.85 -20.03 -14.00
N GLN A 65 -11.60 -20.43 -13.76
CA GLN A 65 -11.12 -20.69 -12.40
C GLN A 65 -10.80 -19.34 -11.74
N ALA A 66 -11.84 -18.69 -11.21
CA ALA A 66 -11.68 -17.52 -10.37
C ALA A 66 -11.51 -17.98 -8.92
N MET A 67 -10.35 -17.71 -8.32
CA MET A 67 -10.20 -17.79 -6.88
C MET A 67 -10.56 -16.43 -6.32
N MET A 68 -11.69 -16.33 -5.61
CA MET A 68 -11.94 -15.17 -4.75
C MET A 68 -10.95 -15.27 -3.58
N LEU A 69 -9.94 -14.41 -3.60
CA LEU A 69 -9.13 -14.18 -2.42
C LEU A 69 -9.94 -13.24 -1.53
N ALA A 70 -10.67 -13.79 -0.58
CA ALA A 70 -11.28 -13.00 0.48
C ALA A 70 -10.14 -12.49 1.36
N GLU A 71 -9.74 -11.23 1.19
CA GLU A 71 -8.98 -10.51 2.20
C GLU A 71 -9.91 -10.40 3.41
N LYS A 72 -9.61 -11.15 4.49
CA LYS A 72 -10.23 -10.86 5.78
C LYS A 72 -9.63 -9.55 6.27
N GLU A 73 -10.22 -8.44 5.87
CA GLU A 73 -10.03 -7.20 6.60
C GLU A 73 -10.48 -7.45 8.04
N THR A 74 -9.57 -7.29 8.98
CA THR A 74 -9.91 -7.05 10.38
C THR A 74 -10.99 -5.97 10.40
N GLN A 75 -12.05 -6.15 11.18
CA GLN A 75 -13.12 -5.15 11.31
C GLN A 75 -12.50 -3.77 11.52
N SER A 76 -12.55 -2.93 10.48
CA SER A 76 -12.37 -1.50 10.65
C SER A 76 -13.60 -1.05 11.42
N GLU A 77 -13.44 -0.75 12.71
CA GLU A 77 -14.47 -0.01 13.45
C GLU A 77 -14.64 1.33 12.75
N GLU A 78 -15.69 1.46 11.93
CA GLU A 78 -16.19 2.77 11.55
C GLU A 78 -16.51 3.52 12.84
N PRO A 79 -15.96 4.73 13.07
CA PRO A 79 -16.44 5.54 14.18
C PRO A 79 -17.90 5.89 13.89
N GLU A 80 -18.82 5.36 14.69
CA GLU A 80 -20.23 5.76 14.63
C GLU A 80 -20.30 7.29 14.72
N SER A 81 -20.83 7.92 13.68
CA SER A 81 -21.07 9.36 13.65
C SER A 81 -22.18 9.70 14.65
N GLY A 82 -21.81 9.82 15.92
CA GLY A 82 -22.63 10.36 16.99
C GLY A 82 -22.30 11.82 17.19
N ASN A 83 -23.19 12.71 16.75
CA ASN A 83 -23.13 14.13 17.04
C ASN A 83 -23.04 14.36 18.56
N ARG A 84 -21.85 14.72 19.06
CA ARG A 84 -21.61 15.22 20.41
C ARG A 84 -20.54 16.28 20.36
N ASP A 85 -21.01 17.52 20.40
CA ASP A 85 -20.44 18.70 21.02
C ASP A 85 -18.92 18.70 21.25
N LEU A 86 -18.27 19.55 20.48
CA LEU A 86 -16.96 20.12 20.77
C LEU A 86 -16.96 20.72 22.19
N ASN A 87 -16.28 20.07 23.14
CA ASN A 87 -15.48 20.74 24.17
C ASN A 87 -14.58 19.79 24.97
N VAL A 88 -13.27 20.04 24.84
CA VAL A 88 -12.21 19.92 25.85
C VAL A 88 -11.98 18.55 26.49
N LEU A 89 -10.93 17.85 26.02
CA LEU A 89 -9.85 17.38 26.88
C LEU A 89 -8.53 17.72 26.19
N ASP A 90 -8.00 18.87 26.58
CA ASP A 90 -6.58 19.17 26.55
C ASP A 90 -5.82 18.14 27.41
N GLU A 91 -4.55 17.93 27.09
CA GLU A 91 -3.55 17.29 27.94
C GLU A 91 -3.50 15.75 28.04
N ALA A 92 -2.84 15.12 27.06
CA ALA A 92 -1.79 14.11 27.29
C ALA A 92 -1.18 13.60 25.96
N ALA A 93 -0.63 14.52 25.15
CA ALA A 93 0.31 14.11 24.10
C ALA A 93 1.61 13.66 24.78
N SER A 94 1.84 12.34 24.83
CA SER A 94 3.10 11.77 25.33
C SER A 94 4.29 12.48 24.67
N PRO A 95 5.21 13.11 25.44
CA PRO A 95 6.25 14.00 24.90
C PRO A 95 7.24 13.33 23.93
N GLN A 96 7.18 12.00 23.81
CA GLN A 96 8.05 11.21 22.93
C GLN A 96 7.64 11.35 21.45
N LEU A 97 6.34 11.39 21.14
CA LEU A 97 5.87 11.45 19.74
C LEU A 97 6.16 12.79 19.05
N LEU A 98 6.21 13.89 19.83
CA LEU A 98 6.48 15.23 19.31
C LEU A 98 7.97 15.45 19.03
N THR A 99 8.84 14.72 19.73
CA THR A 99 10.29 14.78 19.55
C THR A 99 10.70 14.09 18.25
N ASP A 100 10.05 12.96 17.93
CA ASP A 100 10.34 12.18 16.73
C ASP A 100 9.91 12.91 15.44
N ALA A 101 8.75 13.58 15.45
CA ALA A 101 8.28 14.34 14.29
C ALA A 101 9.18 15.55 13.95
N ARG A 102 9.81 16.18 14.96
CA ARG A 102 10.77 17.29 14.77
C ARG A 102 12.08 16.84 14.12
N GLN A 103 12.48 15.58 14.32
CA GLN A 103 13.71 15.02 13.75
C GLN A 103 13.55 14.65 12.27
N ILE A 104 12.34 14.26 11.85
CA ILE A 104 12.06 13.77 10.50
C ILE A 104 11.74 14.91 9.52
N TYR A 105 10.99 15.93 9.95
CA TYR A 105 10.53 17.00 9.07
C TYR A 105 10.94 18.36 9.61
N GLY A 106 12.19 18.76 9.36
CA GLY A 106 12.73 20.05 9.79
C GLY A 106 12.05 21.25 9.12
N ARG A 107 10.89 21.69 9.64
CA ARG A 107 10.39 23.08 9.67
C ARG A 107 9.07 23.15 10.45
N PRO A 108 8.88 24.10 11.38
CA PRO A 108 7.56 24.33 11.96
C PRO A 108 6.62 24.95 10.91
N LEU A 109 5.44 24.35 10.72
CA LEU A 109 4.30 24.98 10.02
C LEU A 109 3.59 25.92 11.00
N THR A 110 4.22 27.05 11.26
CA THR A 110 3.58 28.28 11.75
C THR A 110 4.25 29.37 10.93
N GLU A 111 3.59 30.18 10.13
CA GLU A 111 2.45 31.04 10.44
C GLU A 111 1.71 31.36 9.13
N SER A 112 0.38 31.34 9.15
CA SER A 112 -0.43 32.03 8.13
C SER A 112 -0.68 33.46 8.62
N PRO A 113 -0.63 34.49 7.74
CA PRO A 113 -1.01 35.86 8.08
C PRO A 113 -2.53 36.01 8.30
#